data_AF-A0AAE9E3D5-F1
#
_entry.id   AF-A0AAE9E3D5-F1
#
_cell.length_a   1.000
_cell.length_b   1.000
_cell.length_c   1.000
_cell.angle_alpha   90.00
_cell.angle_beta   90.00
_cell.angle_gamma   90.00
#
_symmetry.space_group_name_H-M   'P 1'
#
loop_
_entity.id
_entity.type
_entity.pdbx_description
1 polymer ?
#
loop_
_entity_poly.entity_id
_entity_poly.type
_entity_poly.pdbx_seq_one_letter_code
_entity_poly.pdbx_strand_id
1 'polypeptide(L)'
;MGYFCYDLLDMYYHGELEASKEYLIHHSLVITAFSIILFSGRLFGLAMIALLVEVQTVFLHLRTMVRLLYGSKNMPKSIDLLINANMICLFLFRHLPVCYLLFYLLVQDVKVPLVLKTFLVGGLTFLEYHNTHLTMAMAKSDGFFGHERQALDEDSCDPLGSVNKGKESSPKSTTSSTRTARKVE
;
A
#
# COMPACT_ATOMS: atom_id res chain seq x y z
N MET A 1 -8.18 -14.99 -3.66
CA MET A 1 -7.28 -16.16 -3.50
C MET A 1 -6.34 -16.34 -4.68
N GLY A 2 -6.83 -16.54 -5.91
CA GLY A 2 -5.94 -16.75 -7.08
C GLY A 2 -4.87 -15.66 -7.26
N TYR A 3 -5.26 -14.38 -7.16
CA TYR A 3 -4.33 -13.26 -7.21
C TYR A 3 -3.26 -13.32 -6.10
N PHE A 4 -3.64 -13.51 -4.84
CA PHE A 4 -2.67 -13.62 -3.73
C PHE A 4 -1.68 -14.77 -3.91
N CYS A 5 -2.15 -15.92 -4.40
CA CYS A 5 -1.26 -17.04 -4.69
C CYS A 5 -0.31 -16.73 -5.84
N TYR A 6 -0.80 -16.06 -6.89
CA TYR A 6 0.01 -15.64 -8.01
C TYR A 6 1.09 -14.65 -7.56
N ASP A 7 0.74 -13.63 -6.80
CA ASP A 7 1.65 -12.58 -6.32
C ASP A 7 2.75 -13.15 -5.41
N LEU A 8 2.39 -14.08 -4.52
CA LEU A 8 3.35 -14.78 -3.67
C LEU A 8 4.30 -15.67 -4.47
N LEU A 9 3.80 -16.37 -5.50
CA LEU A 9 4.63 -17.19 -6.39
C LEU A 9 5.55 -16.32 -7.26
N ASP A 10 5.05 -15.21 -7.77
CA ASP A 10 5.82 -14.27 -8.59
C ASP A 10 7.02 -13.72 -7.80
N MET A 11 6.78 -13.23 -6.59
CA MET A 11 7.83 -12.77 -5.68
C MET A 11 8.84 -13.88 -5.32
N TYR A 12 8.38 -15.13 -5.24
CA TYR A 12 9.24 -16.30 -4.99
C TYR A 12 10.14 -16.62 -6.20
N TYR A 13 9.58 -16.61 -7.42
CA TYR A 13 10.33 -16.90 -8.64
C TYR A 13 11.32 -15.78 -9.01
N HIS A 14 10.97 -14.52 -8.79
CA HIS A 14 11.81 -13.37 -9.09
C HIS A 14 12.83 -13.03 -8.00
N GLY A 15 12.85 -13.77 -6.88
CA GLY A 15 13.87 -13.62 -5.83
C GLY A 15 13.74 -12.36 -4.99
N GLU A 16 12.58 -11.71 -5.01
CA GLU A 16 12.33 -10.44 -4.29
C GLU A 16 11.99 -10.64 -2.79
N LEU A 17 11.98 -11.90 -2.34
CA LEU A 17 11.60 -12.29 -0.97
C LEU A 17 12.41 -11.58 0.13
N GLU A 18 13.69 -11.29 -0.12
CA GLU A 18 14.55 -10.64 0.87
C GLU A 18 14.29 -9.14 0.99
N ALA A 19 13.86 -8.51 -0.10
CA ALA A 19 13.53 -7.09 -0.13
C ALA A 19 12.11 -6.81 0.38
N SER A 20 11.18 -7.71 0.08
CA SER A 20 9.73 -7.53 0.27
C SER A 20 9.17 -8.38 1.40
N LYS A 21 9.90 -8.47 2.53
CA LYS A 21 9.52 -9.31 3.68
C LYS A 21 8.16 -8.97 4.27
N GLU A 22 7.80 -7.69 4.30
CA GLU A 22 6.49 -7.25 4.82
C GLU A 22 5.33 -7.78 3.95
N TYR A 23 5.48 -7.69 2.62
CA TYR A 23 4.50 -8.20 1.66
C TYR A 23 4.37 -9.73 1.73
N LEU A 24 5.48 -10.45 1.90
CA LEU A 24 5.47 -11.91 2.08
C LEU A 24 4.65 -12.34 3.28
N ILE A 25 4.88 -11.71 4.44
CA ILE A 25 4.14 -11.99 5.67
C ILE A 25 2.67 -11.66 5.48
N HIS A 26 2.36 -10.51 4.86
CA HIS A 26 0.99 -10.10 4.54
C HIS A 26 0.27 -11.14 3.68
N HIS A 27 0.80 -11.51 2.51
CA HIS A 27 0.16 -12.46 1.61
C HIS A 27 0.01 -13.85 2.23
N SER A 28 1.02 -14.32 2.98
CA SER A 28 0.95 -15.60 3.69
C SER A 28 -0.17 -15.62 4.73
N LEU A 29 -0.32 -14.52 5.47
CA LEU A 29 -1.33 -14.38 6.50
C LEU A 29 -2.74 -14.32 5.91
N VAL A 30 -2.93 -13.56 4.83
CA VAL A 30 -4.19 -13.46 4.11
C VAL A 30 -4.57 -14.80 3.49
N ILE A 31 -3.66 -15.48 2.80
CA ILE A 31 -3.92 -16.81 2.20
C ILE A 31 -4.29 -17.84 3.28
N THR A 32 -3.62 -17.81 4.43
CA THR A 32 -3.94 -18.72 5.54
C THR A 32 -5.30 -18.42 6.14
N ALA A 33 -5.61 -17.15 6.43
CA ALA A 33 -6.89 -16.74 7.01
C ALA A 33 -8.08 -17.06 6.10
N PHE A 34 -7.99 -16.73 4.80
CA PHE A 34 -9.05 -17.04 3.85
C PHE A 34 -9.20 -18.55 3.62
N SER A 35 -8.10 -19.32 3.60
CA SER A 35 -8.18 -20.78 3.53
C SER A 35 -8.97 -21.36 4.70
N ILE A 36 -8.67 -20.92 5.93
CA ILE A 36 -9.40 -21.39 7.12
C ILE A 36 -10.89 -21.03 7.05
N ILE A 37 -11.22 -19.83 6.59
CA ILE A 37 -12.62 -19.39 6.44
C ILE A 37 -13.36 -20.23 5.40
N LEU A 38 -12.73 -20.50 4.24
CA LEU A 38 -13.29 -21.33 3.18
C LEU A 38 -13.53 -22.77 3.65
N PHE A 39 -12.56 -23.37 4.34
CA PHE A 39 -12.70 -24.73 4.90
C PHE A 39 -13.72 -24.79 6.04
N SER A 40 -13.78 -23.76 6.89
CA SER A 40 -14.73 -23.73 8.01
C SER A 40 -16.16 -23.42 7.59
N GLY A 41 -16.39 -22.82 6.43
CA GLY A 41 -17.71 -22.39 5.96
C GLY A 41 -18.39 -21.36 6.87
N ARG A 42 -17.62 -20.66 7.72
CA ARG A 42 -18.11 -19.70 8.71
C ARG A 42 -17.33 -18.39 8.57
N LEU A 43 -17.90 -17.28 9.03
CA LEU A 43 -17.25 -15.95 9.02
C LEU A 43 -17.05 -15.34 7.61
N PHE A 44 -17.86 -15.73 6.63
CA PHE A 44 -17.84 -15.13 5.29
C PHE A 44 -18.02 -13.61 5.29
N GLY A 45 -18.88 -13.08 6.18
CA GLY A 45 -19.05 -11.63 6.32
C GLY A 45 -17.75 -10.92 6.72
N LEU A 46 -16.97 -11.51 7.63
CA LEU A 46 -15.65 -10.97 8.01
C LEU A 46 -14.67 -11.06 6.85
N ALA A 47 -14.68 -12.16 6.10
CA ALA A 47 -13.86 -12.30 4.91
C ALA A 47 -14.18 -11.24 3.84
N MET A 48 -15.46 -10.97 3.59
CA MET A 48 -15.89 -9.94 2.63
C MET A 48 -15.42 -8.54 3.06
N ILE A 49 -15.59 -8.18 4.33
CA ILE A 49 -15.11 -6.89 4.85
C ILE A 49 -13.58 -6.81 4.80
N ALA A 50 -12.87 -7.92 5.07
CA ALA A 50 -11.42 -7.97 4.93
C ALA A 50 -10.96 -7.79 3.46
N LEU A 51 -11.72 -8.29 2.49
CA LEU A 51 -11.43 -8.06 1.06
C LEU A 51 -11.59 -6.61 0.63
N LEU A 52 -12.45 -5.82 1.29
CA LEU A 52 -12.59 -4.39 0.95
C LEU A 52 -11.25 -3.66 1.12
N VAL A 53 -10.45 -4.02 2.12
CA VAL A 53 -9.11 -3.46 2.36
C VAL A 53 -8.17 -3.74 1.19
N GLU A 54 -8.31 -4.91 0.56
CA GLU A 54 -7.49 -5.30 -0.59
C GLU A 54 -7.94 -4.61 -1.88
N VAL A 55 -9.25 -4.46 -2.10
CA VAL A 55 -9.72 -3.71 -3.28
C VAL A 55 -9.20 -2.26 -3.26
N GLN A 56 -8.94 -1.70 -2.08
CA GLN A 56 -8.33 -0.38 -1.93
C GLN A 56 -6.87 -0.32 -2.40
N THR A 57 -6.10 -1.42 -2.35
CA THR A 57 -4.73 -1.42 -2.89
C THR A 57 -4.73 -1.31 -4.41
N VAL A 58 -5.73 -1.86 -5.10
CA VAL A 58 -5.91 -1.69 -6.56
C VAL A 58 -6.06 -0.21 -6.94
N PHE A 59 -6.84 0.56 -6.17
CA PHE A 59 -6.96 2.01 -6.39
C PHE A 59 -5.65 2.75 -6.14
N LEU A 60 -4.84 2.28 -5.18
CA LEU A 60 -3.51 2.83 -4.93
C LEU A 60 -2.56 2.56 -6.10
N HIS A 61 -2.51 1.34 -6.62
CA HIS A 61 -1.72 1.00 -7.79
C HIS A 61 -2.17 1.79 -9.02
N LEU A 62 -3.48 1.91 -9.25
CA LEU A 62 -4.03 2.72 -10.34
C LEU A 62 -3.58 4.19 -10.23
N ARG A 63 -3.61 4.75 -9.02
CA ARG A 63 -3.11 6.10 -8.78
C ARG A 63 -1.61 6.22 -9.08
N THR A 64 -0.78 5.28 -8.62
CA THR A 64 0.67 5.28 -8.90
C THR A 64 0.92 5.23 -10.40
N MET A 65 0.18 4.40 -11.14
CA MET A 65 0.24 4.33 -12.60
C MET A 65 -0.14 5.67 -13.26
N VAL A 66 -1.22 6.33 -12.80
CA VAL A 66 -1.61 7.65 -13.30
C VAL A 66 -0.51 8.70 -13.02
N ARG A 67 0.11 8.67 -11.83
CA ARG A 67 1.21 9.59 -11.50
C ARG A 67 2.46 9.34 -12.35
N LEU A 68 2.77 8.08 -12.67
CA LEU A 68 3.85 7.72 -13.59
C LEU A 68 3.59 8.25 -15.01
N LEU A 69 2.35 8.13 -15.51
CA LEU A 69 1.99 8.56 -16.86
C LEU A 69 2.06 10.08 -17.06
N TYR A 70 1.59 10.86 -16.09
CA TYR A 70 1.53 12.33 -16.21
C TYR A 70 2.78 13.04 -15.68
N GLY A 71 3.57 12.36 -14.84
CA GLY A 71 4.73 12.93 -14.15
C GLY A 71 4.37 14.09 -13.20
N SER A 72 5.34 14.54 -12.41
CA SER A 72 5.09 15.59 -11.41
C SER A 72 4.90 17.00 -12.00
N LYS A 73 5.27 17.22 -13.26
CA LYS A 73 5.44 18.58 -13.81
C LYS A 73 4.25 19.08 -14.65
N ASN A 74 3.42 18.18 -15.18
CA ASN A 74 2.31 18.49 -16.09
C ASN A 74 0.97 17.93 -15.61
N MET A 75 0.74 17.88 -14.29
CA MET A 75 -0.44 17.25 -13.73
C MET A 75 -1.67 18.18 -13.82
N PRO A 76 -2.77 17.78 -14.50
CA PRO A 76 -3.99 18.59 -14.54
C PRO A 76 -4.64 18.66 -13.16
N LYS A 77 -5.35 19.77 -12.87
CA LYS A 77 -6.05 19.99 -11.59
C LYS A 77 -7.05 18.88 -11.23
N SER A 78 -7.63 18.21 -12.23
CA SER A 78 -8.52 17.07 -12.04
C SER A 78 -7.81 15.85 -11.45
N ILE A 79 -6.55 15.61 -11.83
CA ILE A 79 -5.74 14.51 -11.30
C ILE A 79 -5.28 14.82 -9.88
N ASP A 80 -4.98 16.09 -9.58
CA ASP A 80 -4.64 16.48 -8.21
C ASP A 80 -5.82 16.30 -7.24
N LEU A 81 -7.04 16.67 -7.68
CA LEU A 81 -8.27 16.38 -6.94
C LEU A 81 -8.48 14.87 -6.77
N LEU A 82 -8.24 14.08 -7.82
CA LEU A 82 -8.34 12.62 -7.76
C LEU A 82 -7.35 12.03 -6.75
N ILE A 83 -6.10 12.50 -6.72
CA ILE A 83 -5.07 12.04 -5.78
C ILE A 83 -5.47 12.36 -4.34
N ASN A 84 -5.96 13.58 -4.08
CA ASN A 84 -6.39 14.00 -2.75
C ASN A 84 -7.65 13.25 -2.29
N ALA A 85 -8.64 13.10 -3.18
CA ALA A 85 -9.83 12.30 -2.92
C ALA A 85 -9.48 10.84 -2.65
N ASN A 86 -8.52 10.28 -3.39
CA ASN A 86 -8.01 8.94 -3.16
C ASN A 86 -7.34 8.83 -1.78
N MET A 87 -6.59 9.83 -1.31
CA MET A 87 -6.03 9.80 0.06
C MET A 87 -7.10 9.76 1.14
N ILE A 88 -8.17 10.55 1.00
CA ILE A 88 -9.28 10.58 1.96
C ILE A 88 -10.02 9.23 1.95
N CYS A 89 -10.37 8.73 0.76
CA CYS A 89 -11.02 7.44 0.61
C CYS A 89 -10.13 6.30 1.13
N LEU A 90 -8.83 6.32 0.85
CA LEU A 90 -7.88 5.35 1.37
C LEU A 90 -7.90 5.35 2.89
N PHE A 91 -7.78 6.52 3.53
CA PHE A 91 -7.78 6.58 5.00
C PHE A 91 -9.06 5.99 5.59
N LEU A 92 -10.23 6.40 5.08
CA LEU A 92 -11.52 5.94 5.60
C LEU A 92 -11.75 4.45 5.33
N PHE A 93 -11.66 4.00 4.08
CA PHE A 93 -11.99 2.62 3.70
C PHE A 93 -10.89 1.61 4.04
N ARG A 94 -9.70 2.06 4.45
CA ARG A 94 -8.64 1.15 4.90
C ARG A 94 -8.69 0.91 6.40
N HIS A 95 -8.73 1.99 7.18
CA HIS A 95 -8.69 1.90 8.63
C HIS A 95 -10.06 1.55 9.23
N LEU A 96 -11.16 2.05 8.66
CA LEU A 96 -12.49 1.81 9.23
C LEU A 96 -12.91 0.33 9.18
N PRO A 97 -12.73 -0.42 8.07
CA PRO A 97 -13.07 -1.85 8.05
C PRO A 97 -12.20 -2.69 8.98
N VAL A 98 -10.90 -2.40 9.08
CA VAL A 98 -9.99 -3.14 9.97
C VAL A 98 -10.32 -2.86 11.43
N CYS A 99 -10.55 -1.60 11.81
CA CYS A 99 -11.00 -1.22 13.13
C CYS A 99 -12.35 -1.87 13.48
N TYR A 100 -13.30 -1.90 12.53
CA TYR A 100 -14.58 -2.57 12.72
C TYR A 100 -14.41 -4.07 12.93
N LEU A 101 -13.56 -4.75 12.14
CA LEU A 101 -13.27 -6.16 12.29
C LEU A 101 -12.59 -6.49 13.63
N LEU A 102 -11.63 -5.67 14.06
CA LEU A 102 -10.98 -5.79 15.37
C LEU A 102 -11.99 -5.60 16.51
N PHE A 103 -12.82 -4.57 16.44
CA PHE A 103 -13.89 -4.34 17.42
C PHE A 103 -14.86 -5.52 17.47
N TYR A 104 -15.30 -6.01 16.30
CA TYR A 104 -16.21 -7.14 16.20
C TYR A 104 -15.60 -8.41 16.82
N LEU A 105 -14.32 -8.71 16.58
CA LEU A 105 -13.70 -9.90 17.15
C LEU A 105 -13.38 -9.79 18.64
N LEU A 106 -13.05 -8.60 19.14
CA LEU A 106 -12.67 -8.37 20.52
C LEU A 106 -13.88 -8.23 21.44
N VAL A 107 -14.89 -7.46 21.02
CA VAL A 107 -16.03 -7.05 21.86
C VAL A 107 -17.24 -7.94 21.68
N GLN A 108 -17.49 -8.43 20.46
CA GLN A 108 -18.58 -9.39 20.26
C GLN A 108 -18.12 -10.78 20.71
N ASP A 109 -18.89 -11.41 21.61
CA ASP A 109 -18.69 -12.81 22.00
C ASP A 109 -19.11 -13.76 20.88
N VAL A 110 -18.32 -13.77 19.80
CA VAL A 110 -18.48 -14.72 18.70
C VAL A 110 -17.96 -16.08 19.16
N LYS A 111 -18.77 -17.13 18.99
CA LYS A 111 -18.39 -18.53 19.26
C LYS A 111 -17.35 -19.03 18.25
N VAL A 112 -16.14 -18.53 18.36
CA VAL A 112 -14.97 -18.89 17.54
C VAL A 112 -13.96 -19.59 18.45
N PRO A 113 -13.34 -20.70 18.02
CA PRO A 113 -12.29 -21.34 18.81
C PRO A 113 -11.18 -20.33 19.11
N LEU A 114 -10.69 -20.35 20.36
CA LEU A 114 -9.79 -19.32 20.89
C LEU A 114 -8.53 -19.14 20.02
N VAL A 115 -7.96 -20.25 19.53
CA VAL A 115 -6.80 -20.25 18.63
C VAL A 115 -7.07 -19.47 17.33
N LEU A 116 -8.26 -19.67 16.74
CA LEU A 116 -8.65 -18.98 15.51
C LEU A 116 -8.91 -17.50 15.77
N LYS A 117 -9.54 -17.18 16.90
CA LYS A 117 -9.76 -15.79 17.33
C LYS A 117 -8.42 -15.06 17.52
N THR A 118 -7.46 -15.66 18.23
CA THR A 118 -6.14 -15.05 18.42
C THR A 118 -5.37 -14.89 17.11
N PHE A 119 -5.47 -15.86 16.20
CA PHE A 119 -4.85 -15.78 14.88
C PHE A 119 -5.47 -14.65 14.03
N LEU A 120 -6.80 -14.54 13.98
CA LEU A 120 -7.50 -13.47 13.24
C LEU A 120 -7.20 -12.09 13.82
N VAL A 121 -7.21 -11.94 15.15
CA VAL A 121 -6.89 -10.66 15.80
C VAL A 121 -5.44 -10.26 15.51
N GLY A 122 -4.48 -11.17 15.72
CA GLY A 122 -3.07 -10.90 15.41
C GLY A 122 -2.85 -10.55 13.94
N GLY A 123 -3.54 -11.27 13.04
CA GLY A 123 -3.50 -11.00 11.61
C GLY A 123 -4.08 -9.65 11.20
N LEU A 124 -5.20 -9.25 11.79
CA LEU A 124 -5.79 -7.93 11.57
C LEU A 124 -4.94 -6.80 12.15
N THR A 125 -4.29 -7.01 13.30
CA THR A 125 -3.36 -6.04 13.87
C THR A 125 -2.12 -5.87 12.98
N PHE A 126 -1.57 -6.96 12.45
CA PHE A 126 -0.49 -6.88 11.47
C PHE A 126 -0.94 -6.18 10.18
N LEU A 127 -2.15 -6.49 9.69
CA LEU A 127 -2.73 -5.84 8.52
C LEU A 127 -2.88 -4.33 8.74
N GLU A 128 -3.35 -3.92 9.91
CA GLU A 128 -3.47 -2.50 10.28
C GLU A 128 -2.11 -1.79 10.34
N TYR A 129 -1.10 -2.46 10.90
CA TYR A 129 0.27 -1.95 10.93
C TYR A 129 0.81 -1.75 9.50
N HIS A 130 0.72 -2.77 8.65
CA HIS A 130 1.18 -2.70 7.26
C HIS A 130 0.43 -1.62 6.47
N ASN A 131 -0.89 -1.53 6.66
CA ASN A 131 -1.72 -0.50 6.05
C ASN A 131 -1.35 0.91 6.50
N THR A 132 -1.06 1.10 7.79
CA THR A 132 -0.62 2.40 8.35
C THR A 132 0.74 2.81 7.78
N HIS A 133 1.67 1.86 7.68
CA HIS A 133 2.98 2.10 7.10
C HIS A 133 2.88 2.59 5.65
N LEU A 134 2.06 1.91 4.84
CA LEU A 134 1.83 2.28 3.44
C LEU A 134 1.11 3.63 3.31
N THR A 135 0.13 3.92 4.17
CA THR A 135 -0.56 5.23 4.20
C THR A 135 0.42 6.36 4.55
N MET A 136 1.32 6.15 5.51
CA MET A 136 2.32 7.14 5.90
C MET A 136 3.33 7.41 4.77
N ALA A 137 3.83 6.36 4.13
CA ALA A 137 4.74 6.46 2.99
C ALA A 137 4.08 7.22 1.82
N MET A 138 2.81 6.93 1.54
CA MET A 138 2.05 7.61 0.50
C MET A 138 1.81 9.08 0.81
N ALA A 139 1.45 9.41 2.05
CA ALA A 139 1.30 10.80 2.50
C ALA A 139 2.62 11.58 2.33
N LYS A 140 3.74 10.98 2.71
CA LYS A 140 5.06 11.58 2.50
C LYS A 140 5.37 11.79 1.01
N SER A 141 5.04 10.82 0.15
CA SER A 141 5.27 10.92 -1.30
C SER A 141 4.44 12.04 -1.98
N ASP A 142 3.30 12.39 -1.40
CA ASP A 142 2.41 13.45 -1.89
C ASP A 142 2.86 14.85 -1.47
N GLY A 143 3.85 14.96 -0.59
CA GLY A 143 4.27 16.23 -0.02
C GLY A 143 3.37 16.69 1.14
N PHE A 144 2.53 15.82 1.69
CA PHE A 144 1.94 16.08 3.00
C PHE A 144 3.08 16.23 4.03
N PHE A 145 2.90 17.11 5.02
CA PHE A 145 3.91 17.50 6.02
C PHE A 145 4.99 18.48 5.56
N GLY A 146 4.73 19.27 4.51
CA GLY A 146 5.62 20.37 4.10
C GLY A 146 6.84 19.91 3.30
N HIS A 147 6.73 18.75 2.65
CA HIS A 147 7.71 18.27 1.68
C HIS A 147 7.25 18.60 0.26
N GLU A 148 8.16 18.87 -0.67
CA GLU A 148 7.78 18.94 -2.08
C GLU A 148 7.29 17.56 -2.55
N ARG A 149 6.24 17.53 -3.38
CA ARG A 149 5.71 16.30 -3.94
C ARG A 149 6.82 15.57 -4.67
N GLN A 150 7.10 14.33 -4.25
CA GLN A 150 8.18 13.55 -4.85
C GLN A 150 7.79 13.19 -6.29
N ALA A 151 8.71 13.45 -7.23
CA ALA A 151 8.59 12.92 -8.57
C ALA A 151 8.68 11.39 -8.48
N LEU A 152 7.67 10.69 -9.01
CA LEU A 152 7.72 9.24 -9.12
C LEU A 152 8.48 8.87 -10.39
N ASP A 153 9.51 8.07 -10.22
CA ASP A 153 10.26 7.37 -11.26
C ASP A 153 10.10 5.86 -11.03
N GLU A 154 10.38 5.05 -12.06
CA GLU A 154 10.14 3.60 -12.01
C GLU A 154 10.84 2.92 -10.81
N ASP A 155 12.00 3.43 -10.41
CA ASP A 155 12.79 2.93 -9.27
C ASP A 155 12.30 3.42 -7.89
N SER A 156 11.45 4.46 -7.82
CA SER A 156 10.92 5.03 -6.57
C SER A 156 9.41 4.81 -6.37
N CYS A 157 8.80 3.96 -7.20
CA CYS A 157 7.37 3.70 -7.14
C CYS A 157 6.91 2.86 -5.95
N ASP A 158 7.80 2.06 -5.34
CA ASP A 158 7.46 1.30 -4.14
C ASP A 158 7.58 2.20 -2.89
N PRO A 159 6.48 2.46 -2.17
CA PRO A 159 6.50 3.18 -0.89
C PRO A 159 7.36 2.52 0.19
N LEU A 160 7.61 1.20 0.12
CA LEU A 160 8.47 0.47 1.06
C LEU A 160 9.95 0.47 0.65
N GLY A 161 10.25 1.02 -0.53
CA GLY A 161 11.59 1.12 -1.09
C GLY A 161 11.90 0.03 -2.11
N SER A 162 12.88 0.28 -2.97
CA SER A 162 13.19 -0.61 -4.09
C SER A 162 13.89 -1.90 -3.66
N VAL A 163 13.61 -2.97 -4.40
CA VAL A 163 14.25 -4.29 -4.27
C VAL A 163 15.74 -4.24 -4.63
N ASN A 164 16.12 -3.31 -5.51
CA ASN A 164 17.50 -3.11 -5.97
C ASN A 164 18.29 -2.15 -5.07
N LYS A 165 18.67 -2.58 -3.86
CA LYS A 165 19.61 -1.83 -2.99
C LYS A 165 21.07 -1.79 -3.51
N GLY A 166 21.34 -2.36 -4.69
CA GLY A 166 22.69 -2.61 -5.19
C GLY A 166 23.36 -1.49 -5.98
N LYS A 167 22.67 -0.42 -6.39
CA LYS A 167 23.29 0.68 -7.15
C LYS A 167 22.58 2.01 -6.92
N GLU A 168 22.95 2.75 -5.88
CA GLU A 168 23.02 4.23 -5.94
C GLU A 168 23.62 4.82 -4.66
N SER A 169 24.94 4.69 -4.54
CA SER A 169 25.75 5.70 -3.85
C SER A 169 26.27 6.68 -4.91
N SER A 170 25.51 7.72 -5.26
CA SER A 170 26.04 8.93 -5.90
C SER A 170 25.03 10.08 -5.83
N PRO A 171 25.38 11.24 -5.23
CA PRO A 171 24.50 12.39 -5.14
C PRO A 171 24.51 13.12 -6.48
N LYS A 172 23.40 13.11 -7.24
CA LYS A 172 23.28 13.93 -8.45
C LYS A 172 22.63 15.27 -8.14
N SER A 173 23.52 16.19 -7.79
CA SER A 173 23.55 17.62 -8.15
C SER A 173 22.25 18.29 -8.60
N THR A 174 21.80 19.21 -7.75
CA THR A 174 20.98 20.36 -8.11
C THR A 174 21.69 21.16 -9.23
N THR A 175 21.14 21.17 -10.44
CA THR A 175 21.59 22.10 -11.49
C THR A 175 20.46 23.09 -11.77
N SER A 176 20.51 24.23 -11.09
CA SER A 176 19.74 25.42 -11.43
C SER A 176 20.22 25.96 -12.78
N SER A 177 19.38 25.86 -13.81
CA SER A 177 19.65 26.51 -15.10
C SER A 177 19.29 28.00 -15.01
N THR A 178 20.28 28.83 -14.65
CA THR A 178 20.20 30.28 -14.81
C THR A 178 20.40 30.60 -16.28
N ARG A 179 19.30 30.90 -16.99
CA ARG A 179 19.32 31.28 -18.40
C ARG A 179 19.85 32.70 -18.55
N THR A 180 21.02 32.81 -19.16
CA THR A 180 21.73 34.01 -19.58
C THR A 180 20.85 34.93 -20.43
N ALA A 181 20.62 36.17 -19.99
CA ALA A 181 20.11 37.25 -20.83
C ALA A 181 21.28 38.17 -21.20
N ARG A 182 21.87 37.94 -22.38
CA ARG A 182 22.86 38.85 -22.98
C ARG A 182 22.08 39.95 -23.70
N LYS A 183 22.09 41.15 -23.13
CA LYS A 183 21.64 42.39 -23.76
C LYS A 183 22.70 42.81 -24.77
N VAL A 184 22.32 42.99 -26.03
CA VAL A 184 23.15 43.63 -27.07
C VAL A 184 22.62 45.05 -27.20
N GLU A 185 23.53 46.01 -27.01
CA GLU A 185 23.37 47.42 -27.34
C GLU A 185 23.59 47.64 -28.84
#